data_AF-A0A4Q1VGC1-F1
#
_entry.id   AF-A0A4Q1VGC1-F1
#
_cell.length_a   1.000
_cell.length_b   1.000
_cell.length_c   1.000
_cell.angle_alpha   90.00
_cell.angle_beta   90.00
_cell.angle_gamma   90.00
#
_symmetry.space_group_name_H-M   'P 1'
#
loop_
_entity.id
_entity.type
_entity.pdbx_description
1 polymer ?
#
loop_
_entity_poly.entity_id
_entity_poly.type
_entity_poly.pdbx_seq_one_letter_code
_entity_poly.pdbx_strand_id
1 'polypeptide(L)'
;MGQASMRSEIRTALALRWAMAINVVISLLSEAAMVKTVSAAEANREFSKLMKLAESGERVVVTSRGQPKVQITRVEEADSEKAQRREAFDRLTERLNSQPAQNLPRLTRDDFYD
;
A
#
# COMPACT_ATOMS: atom_id res chain seq x y z
N MET A 1 29.85 -6.80 38.86
CA MET A 1 28.46 -6.34 38.58
C MET A 1 28.03 -6.49 37.11
N GLY A 2 28.67 -7.33 36.27
CA GLY A 2 28.40 -7.34 34.81
C GLY A 2 27.62 -8.55 34.22
N GLN A 3 27.59 -9.71 34.90
CA GLN A 3 26.96 -10.90 34.30
C GLN A 3 25.43 -10.96 34.46
N ALA A 4 24.87 -10.33 35.51
CA ALA A 4 23.42 -10.31 35.73
C ALA A 4 22.70 -9.38 34.74
N SER A 5 23.27 -8.20 34.44
CA SER A 5 22.73 -7.23 33.46
C SER A 5 22.69 -7.80 32.04
N MET A 6 23.77 -8.47 31.64
CA MET A 6 23.87 -9.07 30.31
C MET A 6 22.87 -10.21 30.10
N ARG A 7 22.57 -10.99 31.16
CA ARG A 7 21.53 -12.03 31.12
C ARG A 7 20.12 -11.46 31.05
N SER A 8 19.83 -10.32 31.68
CA SER A 8 18.52 -9.66 31.54
C SER A 8 18.33 -9.08 30.15
N GLU A 9 19.35 -8.42 29.57
CA GLU A 9 19.27 -7.84 28.23
C GLU A 9 19.02 -8.89 27.14
N ILE A 10 19.68 -10.05 27.23
CA ILE A 10 19.46 -11.17 26.29
C ILE A 10 18.03 -11.71 26.40
N ARG A 11 17.49 -11.82 27.62
CA ARG A 11 16.10 -12.30 27.84
C ARG A 11 15.08 -11.31 27.27
N THR A 12 15.32 -10.01 27.44
CA THR A 12 14.44 -8.95 26.91
C THR A 12 14.52 -8.89 25.39
N ALA A 13 15.72 -8.96 24.80
CA ALA A 13 15.89 -8.97 23.35
C ALA A 13 15.27 -10.21 22.69
N LEU A 14 15.38 -11.37 23.34
CA LEU A 14 14.75 -12.60 22.89
C LEU A 14 13.22 -12.48 22.98
N ALA A 15 12.68 -11.97 24.09
CA ALA A 15 11.24 -11.76 24.26
C ALA A 15 10.66 -10.77 23.22
N LEU A 16 11.35 -9.67 22.92
CA LEU A 16 10.94 -8.73 21.86
C LEU A 16 10.95 -9.39 20.48
N ARG A 17 11.96 -10.20 20.16
CA ARG A 17 11.99 -10.96 18.89
C ARG A 17 10.84 -11.94 18.78
N TRP A 18 10.48 -12.62 19.88
CA TRP A 18 9.34 -13.53 19.91
C TRP A 18 8.00 -12.80 19.76
N ALA A 19 7.81 -11.68 20.45
CA ALA A 19 6.60 -10.86 20.30
C ALA A 19 6.44 -10.30 18.87
N MET A 20 7.54 -9.88 18.24
CA MET A 20 7.53 -9.42 16.85
C MET A 20 7.16 -10.55 15.88
N ALA A 21 7.71 -11.75 16.06
CA ALA A 21 7.37 -12.91 15.24
C ALA A 21 5.88 -13.29 15.38
N ILE A 22 5.33 -13.23 16.60
CA ILE A 22 3.91 -13.47 16.85
C ILE A 22 3.04 -12.44 16.12
N ASN A 23 3.37 -11.14 16.21
CA ASN A 23 2.62 -10.09 15.49
C ASN A 23 2.68 -10.27 13.97
N VAL A 24 3.84 -10.63 13.41
CA VAL A 24 3.97 -10.91 11.97
C VAL A 24 3.08 -12.10 11.56
N VAL A 25 3.09 -13.19 12.33
CA VAL A 25 2.26 -14.38 12.05
C VAL A 25 0.76 -14.07 12.20
N ILE A 26 0.36 -13.33 13.24
CA ILE A 26 -1.05 -12.91 13.42
C ILE A 26 -1.48 -12.00 12.27
N SER A 27 -0.62 -11.09 11.80
CA SER A 27 -0.93 -10.19 10.68
C SER A 27 -1.11 -10.97 9.37
N LEU A 28 -0.22 -11.94 9.09
CA LEU A 28 -0.34 -12.85 7.93
C LEU A 28 -1.59 -13.75 8.00
N LEU A 29 -1.96 -14.23 9.19
CA LEU A 29 -3.18 -15.01 9.39
C LEU A 29 -4.45 -14.15 9.33
N SER A 30 -4.37 -12.88 9.75
CA SER A 30 -5.45 -11.91 9.64
C SER A 30 -5.69 -11.49 8.18
N GLU A 31 -4.64 -11.48 7.34
CA GLU A 31 -4.78 -11.26 5.89
C GLU A 31 -5.39 -12.48 5.15
N ALA A 32 -5.25 -13.67 5.72
CA ALA A 32 -5.85 -14.90 5.22
C ALA A 32 -7.33 -15.04 5.60
N ALA A 33 -7.84 -14.23 6.54
CA ALA A 33 -9.23 -14.24 6.92
C ALA A 33 -10.08 -13.47 5.89
N MET A 34 -11.00 -14.19 5.23
CA MET A 34 -12.01 -13.71 4.25
C MET A 34 -11.52 -13.55 2.80
N VAL A 35 -10.97 -14.64 2.24
CA VAL A 35 -10.70 -14.73 0.79
C VAL A 35 -11.77 -15.60 0.12
N LYS A 36 -12.67 -14.98 -0.63
CA LYS A 36 -13.65 -15.70 -1.45
C LYS A 36 -13.02 -16.08 -2.79
N THR A 37 -13.03 -17.36 -3.13
CA THR A 37 -12.50 -17.84 -4.42
C THR A 37 -13.64 -18.16 -5.38
N VAL A 38 -13.60 -17.62 -6.59
CA VAL A 38 -14.62 -17.84 -7.63
C VAL A 38 -13.97 -18.20 -8.97
N SER A 39 -14.70 -18.86 -9.85
CA SER A 39 -14.25 -19.08 -11.23
C SER A 39 -14.42 -17.82 -12.08
N ALA A 40 -13.68 -17.70 -13.19
CA ALA A 40 -13.84 -16.60 -14.13
C ALA A 40 -15.28 -16.53 -14.71
N ALA A 41 -15.91 -17.68 -14.94
CA ALA A 41 -17.29 -17.73 -15.44
C ALA A 41 -18.29 -17.22 -14.40
N GLU A 42 -18.09 -17.56 -13.13
CA GLU A 42 -18.92 -17.07 -12.02
C GLU A 42 -18.67 -15.58 -11.75
N ALA A 43 -17.42 -15.14 -11.81
CA ALA A 43 -17.07 -13.74 -11.70
C ALA A 43 -17.74 -12.88 -12.76
N ASN A 44 -17.80 -13.35 -14.01
CA ASN A 44 -18.50 -12.64 -15.08
C ASN A 44 -20.02 -12.59 -14.89
N ARG A 45 -20.61 -13.59 -14.23
CA ARG A 45 -22.07 -13.65 -13.96
C ARG A 45 -22.47 -12.81 -12.75
N GLU A 46 -21.62 -12.75 -11.73
CA GLU A 46 -21.90 -12.08 -10.45
C GLU A 46 -21.01 -10.85 -10.19
N PHE A 47 -20.44 -10.24 -11.23
CA PHE A 47 -19.41 -9.20 -11.09
C PHE A 47 -19.82 -8.07 -10.14
N SER A 48 -21.02 -7.51 -10.31
CA SER A 48 -21.52 -6.41 -9.46
C SER A 48 -21.67 -6.81 -7.98
N LYS A 49 -21.97 -8.08 -7.70
CA LYS A 49 -22.05 -8.59 -6.32
C LYS A 49 -20.66 -8.78 -5.73
N LEU A 50 -19.71 -9.28 -6.52
CA LEU A 50 -18.31 -9.40 -6.09
C LEU A 50 -17.66 -8.04 -5.85
N MET A 51 -17.99 -7.02 -6.63
CA MET A 51 -17.57 -5.64 -6.36
C MET A 51 -18.08 -5.14 -5.00
N LYS A 52 -19.37 -5.33 -4.68
CA LYS A 52 -19.91 -4.94 -3.37
C LYS A 52 -19.24 -5.66 -2.20
N LEU A 53 -18.89 -6.94 -2.39
CA LEU A 53 -18.10 -7.68 -1.41
C LEU A 53 -16.70 -7.07 -1.25
N ALA A 54 -16.05 -6.76 -2.37
CA ALA A 54 -14.76 -6.09 -2.35
C ALA A 54 -14.83 -4.73 -1.65
N GLU A 55 -15.83 -3.90 -1.95
CA GLU A 55 -16.09 -2.61 -1.28
C GLU A 55 -16.32 -2.73 0.23
N SER A 56 -16.85 -3.88 0.70
CA SER A 56 -17.00 -4.16 2.14
C SER A 56 -15.70 -4.56 2.84
N GLY A 57 -14.59 -4.68 2.08
CA GLY A 57 -13.27 -5.05 2.57
C GLY A 57 -12.91 -6.53 2.35
N GLU A 58 -13.79 -7.33 1.73
CA GLU A 58 -13.50 -8.73 1.44
C GLU A 58 -12.60 -8.88 0.20
N ARG A 59 -11.65 -9.82 0.22
CA ARG A 59 -10.79 -10.09 -0.93
C ARG A 59 -11.39 -11.22 -1.77
N VAL A 60 -11.56 -11.00 -3.07
CA VAL A 60 -12.09 -12.03 -3.98
C VAL A 60 -11.00 -12.48 -4.95
N VAL A 61 -10.65 -13.76 -4.94
CA VAL A 61 -9.72 -14.36 -5.91
C VAL A 61 -10.50 -14.99 -7.05
N VAL A 62 -10.20 -14.58 -8.28
CA VAL A 62 -10.78 -15.16 -9.49
C VAL A 62 -9.79 -16.16 -10.08
N THR A 63 -10.29 -17.36 -10.32
CA THR A 63 -9.52 -18.48 -10.88
C THR A 63 -9.90 -18.76 -12.32
N SER A 64 -8.94 -19.21 -13.11
CA SER A 64 -9.15 -19.78 -14.45
C SER A 64 -8.58 -21.18 -14.48
N ARG A 65 -9.38 -22.18 -14.87
CA ARG A 65 -9.02 -23.61 -14.84
C ARG A 65 -8.46 -24.04 -13.47
N GLY A 66 -9.06 -23.53 -12.38
CA GLY A 66 -8.65 -23.82 -11.00
C GLY A 66 -7.40 -23.08 -10.52
N GLN A 67 -6.78 -22.25 -11.36
CA GLN A 67 -5.57 -21.49 -11.01
C GLN A 67 -5.94 -20.03 -10.71
N PRO A 68 -5.49 -19.43 -9.60
CA PRO A 68 -5.65 -18.00 -9.32
C PRO A 68 -5.05 -17.15 -10.44
N LYS A 69 -5.80 -16.15 -10.92
CA LYS A 69 -5.34 -15.26 -12.01
C LYS A 69 -5.41 -13.79 -11.66
N VAL A 70 -6.48 -13.37 -11.00
CA VAL A 70 -6.69 -11.98 -10.60
C VAL A 70 -7.36 -11.92 -9.25
N GLN A 71 -7.22 -10.79 -8.57
CA GLN A 71 -7.88 -10.50 -7.30
C GLN A 71 -8.68 -9.21 -7.44
N ILE A 72 -9.91 -9.23 -6.94
CA ILE A 72 -10.75 -8.06 -6.77
C ILE A 72 -10.65 -7.67 -5.30
N THR A 73 -10.24 -6.43 -5.05
CA THR A 73 -10.12 -5.84 -3.72
C THR A 73 -10.63 -4.41 -3.78
N ARG A 74 -11.07 -3.87 -2.65
CA ARG A 74 -11.29 -2.44 -2.53
C ARG A 74 -9.99 -1.71 -2.88
N VAL A 75 -10.12 -0.66 -3.67
CA VAL A 75 -9.07 0.35 -3.78
C VAL A 75 -9.13 1.14 -2.48
N GLU A 76 -8.24 0.85 -1.55
CA GLU A 76 -7.98 1.74 -0.44
C GLU A 76 -7.24 2.94 -1.02
N GLU A 77 -7.77 4.15 -0.89
CA GLU A 77 -6.90 5.33 -0.92
C GLU A 77 -5.99 5.15 0.28
N ALA A 78 -4.82 4.55 0.06
CA ALA A 78 -3.87 4.40 1.14
C ALA A 78 -3.60 5.81 1.65
N ASP A 79 -4.01 6.11 2.89
CA ASP A 79 -3.76 7.41 3.51
C ASP A 79 -2.26 7.77 3.38
N SER A 80 -1.39 6.75 3.33
CA SER A 80 0.03 6.87 3.00
C SER A 80 0.32 7.38 1.58
N GLU A 81 -0.38 6.95 0.53
CA GLU A 81 -0.19 7.44 -0.84
C GLU A 81 -0.70 8.87 -1.00
N LYS A 82 -1.80 9.21 -0.32
CA LYS A 82 -2.31 10.59 -0.26
C LYS A 82 -1.34 11.50 0.50
N ALA A 83 -0.81 11.04 1.63
CA ALA A 83 0.23 11.74 2.39
C ALA A 83 1.53 11.89 1.59
N GLN A 84 1.99 10.85 0.89
CA GLN A 84 3.17 10.90 0.04
C GLN A 84 3.00 11.87 -1.13
N ARG A 85 1.84 11.87 -1.80
CA ARG A 85 1.53 12.84 -2.86
C ARG A 85 1.54 14.27 -2.32
N ARG A 86 0.96 14.48 -1.13
CA ARG A 86 0.95 15.79 -0.48
C ARG A 86 2.36 16.25 -0.14
N GLU A 87 3.16 15.37 0.45
CA GLU A 87 4.55 15.65 0.81
C GLU A 87 5.41 15.98 -0.42
N ALA A 88 5.26 15.22 -1.50
CA ALA A 88 5.98 15.50 -2.76
C ALA A 88 5.60 16.86 -3.35
N PHE A 89 4.31 17.21 -3.30
CA PHE A 89 3.83 18.51 -3.75
C PHE A 89 4.37 19.66 -2.89
N ASP A 90 4.35 19.50 -1.57
CA ASP A 90 4.85 20.51 -0.63
C ASP A 90 6.36 20.73 -0.83
N ARG A 91 7.17 19.65 -0.98
CA ARG A 91 8.61 19.75 -1.28
C ARG A 91 8.89 20.45 -2.62
N LEU A 92 8.12 20.13 -3.67
CA LEU A 92 8.28 20.79 -4.97
C LEU A 92 7.98 22.28 -4.86
N THR A 93 6.90 22.64 -4.17
CA THR A 93 6.46 24.02 -4.00
C THR A 93 7.47 24.83 -3.19
N GLU A 94 8.00 24.27 -2.10
CA GLU A 94 9.07 24.90 -1.31
C GLU A 94 10.33 25.15 -2.14
N ARG A 95 10.73 24.17 -2.96
CA ARG A 95 11.86 24.32 -3.89
C ARG A 95 11.60 25.39 -4.94
N LEU A 96 10.38 25.53 -5.45
CA LEU A 96 10.06 26.56 -6.46
C LEU A 96 10.00 27.96 -5.85
N ASN A 97 9.46 28.10 -4.64
CA ASN A 97 9.39 29.37 -3.92
C ASN A 97 10.76 29.87 -3.47
N SER A 98 11.72 28.98 -3.23
CA SER A 98 13.10 29.34 -2.87
C SER A 98 13.97 29.67 -4.09
N GLN A 99 13.51 29.41 -5.30
CA GLN A 99 14.23 29.77 -6.51
C GLN A 99 13.99 31.24 -6.87
N PRO A 100 15.03 31.98 -7.28
CA PRO A 100 14.88 33.34 -7.73
C PRO A 100 14.00 33.39 -8.99
N ALA A 101 13.11 34.38 -9.06
CA ALA A 101 12.31 34.62 -10.25
C ALA A 101 13.24 34.89 -11.43
N GLN A 102 13.11 34.07 -12.47
CA GLN A 102 13.87 34.27 -13.71
C GLN A 102 13.11 35.25 -14.60
N ASN A 103 13.79 36.30 -15.04
CA ASN A 103 13.23 37.25 -16.00
C ASN A 103 13.33 36.66 -17.42
N LEU A 104 12.51 35.64 -17.67
CA LEU A 104 12.48 34.95 -18.96
C LEU A 104 11.72 35.80 -20.00
N PRO A 105 12.16 35.77 -21.27
CA PRO A 105 11.45 36.45 -22.33
C PRO A 105 10.04 35.89 -22.48
N ARG A 106 9.13 36.74 -22.95
CA ARG A 106 7.74 36.36 -23.20
C ARG A 106 7.71 35.37 -24.37
N LEU A 107 7.43 34.11 -24.08
CA LEU A 107 7.19 33.11 -25.11
C LEU A 107 5.83 33.37 -25.77
N THR A 108 5.84 33.43 -27.09
CA THR A 108 4.68 33.41 -27.96
C THR A 108 4.47 32.00 -28.48
N ARG A 109 3.26 31.72 -28.98
CA ARG A 109 2.94 30.39 -29.54
C ARG A 109 3.85 30.03 -30.71
N ASP A 110 4.32 31.03 -31.45
CA ASP A 110 5.14 30.85 -32.64
C ASP A 110 6.58 30.41 -32.28
N ASP A 111 7.05 30.69 -31.06
CA ASP A 111 8.36 30.25 -30.55
C ASP A 111 8.43 28.72 -30.27
N PHE A 112 7.32 28.00 -30.43
CA PHE A 112 7.22 26.55 -30.21
C PHE A 112 7.13 25.72 -31.51
N TYR A 113 7.21 26.37 -32.68
CA TYR A 113 7.21 25.70 -33.98
C TYR A 113 8.52 26.01 -34.72
N ASP A 114 9.27 24.95 -35.04
CA ASP A 114 10.27 24.93 -36.13
C ASP A 114 9.65 24.26 -37.37
#